data_AF-A0A1S9CP36-F1
#
_entry.id   AF-A0A1S9CP36-F1
#
_cell.length_a   1.000
_cell.length_b   1.000
_cell.length_c   1.000
_cell.angle_alpha   90.00
_cell.angle_beta   90.00
_cell.angle_gamma   90.00
#
_symmetry.space_group_name_H-M   'P 1'
#
loop_
_entity.id
_entity.type
_entity.pdbx_description
1 polymer ?
#
loop_
_entity_poly.entity_id
_entity_poly.type
_entity_poly.pdbx_seq_one_letter_code
_entity_poly.pdbx_strand_id
1 'polypeptide(L)'
;MNGSQVDSFELYYTKLPSASTMELDISEAAKVSFEIEDCYEDDDVAVFVRPVNPDEIEYVVARRDGDELEFLEDVVRKKLA
;
A
#
# COMPACT_ATOMS: atom_id res chain seq x y z
N MET A 1 -1.90 20.47 -21.99
CA MET A 1 -0.78 19.65 -21.51
C MET A 1 -1.34 18.87 -20.34
N ASN A 2 -1.76 17.62 -20.55
CA ASN A 2 -2.18 16.76 -19.44
C ASN A 2 -0.91 16.20 -18.83
N GLY A 3 -0.46 16.76 -17.71
CA GLY A 3 0.47 16.02 -16.86
C GLY A 3 -0.31 14.83 -16.33
N SER A 4 0.16 13.60 -16.58
CA SER A 4 -0.30 12.46 -15.78
C SER A 4 -0.08 12.84 -14.33
N GLN A 5 -1.19 13.04 -13.62
CA GLN A 5 -1.14 13.15 -12.18
C GLN A 5 -0.90 11.71 -11.71
N VAL A 6 0.21 11.51 -11.03
CA VAL A 6 0.61 10.20 -10.48
C VAL A 6 0.31 10.30 -9.00
N ASP A 7 -0.49 9.39 -8.47
CA ASP A 7 -0.76 9.35 -7.03
C ASP A 7 0.24 8.42 -6.33
N SER A 8 0.37 8.54 -5.01
CA SER A 8 1.34 7.75 -4.26
C SER A 8 0.91 7.53 -2.82
N PHE A 9 1.37 6.43 -2.24
CA PHE A 9 1.22 6.18 -0.81
C PHE A 9 2.54 5.68 -0.20
N GLU A 10 2.64 5.80 1.12
CA GLU A 10 3.82 5.38 1.87
C GLU A 10 3.44 4.32 2.90
N LEU A 11 4.27 3.30 3.04
CA LEU A 11 4.21 2.37 4.17
C LEU A 11 5.45 2.54 5.06
N TYR A 12 5.18 2.59 6.35
CA TYR A 12 6.18 2.58 7.42
C TYR A 12 6.16 1.19 8.07
N TYR A 13 7.31 0.52 8.11
CA TYR A 13 7.42 -0.86 8.59
C TYR A 13 8.67 -1.06 9.44
N THR A 14 8.68 -2.08 10.30
CA THR A 14 9.89 -2.54 10.98
C THR A 14 9.92 -4.05 11.09
N LYS A 15 11.13 -4.58 11.25
CA LYS A 15 11.40 -6.00 11.54
C LYS A 15 11.85 -6.20 12.99
N LEU A 16 11.90 -5.12 13.79
CA LEU A 16 12.30 -5.18 15.18
C LEU A 16 11.24 -5.92 16.03
N PRO A 17 11.65 -6.72 17.03
CA PRO A 17 10.72 -7.40 17.94
C PRO A 17 9.78 -6.45 18.68
N SER A 18 10.15 -5.17 18.84
CA SER A 18 9.29 -4.11 19.37
C SER A 18 7.98 -3.95 18.60
N ALA A 19 7.90 -4.39 17.34
CA ALA A 19 6.63 -4.44 16.60
C ALA A 19 5.53 -5.24 17.33
N SER A 20 5.90 -6.22 18.16
CA SER A 20 4.96 -7.01 18.95
C SER A 20 4.30 -6.25 20.11
N THR A 21 4.86 -5.10 20.51
CA THR A 21 4.34 -4.29 21.62
C THR A 21 3.34 -3.24 21.17
N MET A 22 3.12 -3.09 19.85
CA MET A 22 2.33 -2.00 19.24
C MET A 22 2.84 -0.58 19.58
N GLU A 23 4.04 -0.48 20.15
CA GLU A 23 4.72 0.77 20.47
C GLU A 23 5.93 0.85 19.55
N LEU A 24 5.78 1.55 18.43
CA LEU A 24 6.84 1.79 17.47
C LEU A 24 7.22 3.26 17.44
N ASP A 25 8.49 3.56 17.70
CA ASP A 25 9.03 4.88 17.38
C ASP A 25 9.18 4.98 15.85
N ILE A 26 8.65 6.06 15.27
CA ILE A 26 8.72 6.30 13.82
C ILE A 26 10.17 6.42 13.32
N SER A 27 11.10 6.83 14.18
CA SER A 27 12.54 6.88 13.86
C SER A 27 13.16 5.49 13.68
N GLU A 28 12.53 4.43 14.18
CA GLU A 28 12.93 3.03 14.04
C GLU A 28 12.19 2.31 12.90
N ALA A 29 11.32 3.02 12.17
CA ALA A 29 10.60 2.49 11.02
C ALA A 29 11.35 2.75 9.71
N ALA A 30 11.43 1.73 8.86
CA ALA A 30 11.78 1.89 7.46
C ALA A 30 10.58 2.44 6.68
N LYS A 31 10.85 3.29 5.69
CA LYS A 31 9.84 3.85 4.79
C LYS A 31 9.98 3.25 3.40
N VAL A 32 8.86 2.89 2.79
CA VAL A 32 8.75 2.55 1.37
C VAL A 32 7.64 3.36 0.72
N SER A 33 7.92 3.93 -0.45
CA SER A 33 6.96 4.70 -1.25
C SER A 33 6.53 3.88 -2.46
N PHE A 34 5.26 4.01 -2.81
CA PHE A 34 4.62 3.34 -3.94
C PHE A 34 3.97 4.37 -4.84
N GLU A 35 4.11 4.17 -6.14
CA GLU A 35 3.42 4.96 -7.17
C GLU A 35 2.19 4.18 -7.62
N ILE A 36 1.11 4.91 -7.84
CA ILE A 36 -0.14 4.43 -8.43
C ILE A 36 -0.15 4.87 -9.88
N GLU A 37 -0.54 3.98 -10.79
CA GLU A 37 -0.42 4.25 -12.23
C GLU A 37 -1.38 5.35 -12.67
N ASP A 38 -2.58 5.39 -12.09
CA ASP A 38 -3.62 6.36 -12.39
C ASP A 38 -4.11 7.16 -11.17
N CYS A 39 -4.70 8.33 -11.42
CA CYS A 39 -5.46 9.06 -10.41
C CYS A 39 -6.94 8.71 -10.50
N TYR A 40 -7.55 8.42 -9.35
CA TYR A 40 -8.96 8.09 -9.22
C TYR A 40 -9.68 9.21 -8.46
N GLU A 41 -10.75 9.77 -9.06
CA GLU A 41 -11.60 10.79 -8.41
C GLU A 41 -12.79 10.18 -7.64
N ASP A 42 -12.94 8.85 -7.72
CA ASP A 42 -14.03 8.11 -7.08
C ASP A 42 -13.65 7.78 -5.63
N ASP A 43 -14.43 8.30 -4.68
CA ASP A 43 -14.21 8.14 -3.23
C ASP A 43 -14.29 6.67 -2.77
N ASP A 44 -14.91 5.78 -3.57
CA ASP A 44 -15.01 4.35 -3.27
C ASP A 44 -13.75 3.56 -3.73
N VAL A 45 -12.81 4.21 -4.41
CA VAL A 45 -11.53 3.63 -4.83
C VAL A 45 -10.48 3.76 -3.73
N ALA A 46 -9.82 2.65 -3.40
CA ALA A 46 -8.80 2.62 -2.37
C ALA A 46 -7.65 1.66 -2.72
N VAL A 47 -6.51 1.88 -2.05
CA VAL A 47 -5.41 0.92 -2.05
C VAL A 47 -5.66 -0.12 -0.97
N PHE A 48 -5.75 -1.39 -1.37
CA PHE A 48 -5.85 -2.53 -0.46
C PHE A 48 -4.48 -3.18 -0.33
N VAL A 49 -3.96 -3.24 0.90
CA VAL A 49 -2.63 -3.79 1.21
C VAL A 49 -2.79 -5.02 2.10
N ARG A 50 -2.00 -6.07 1.83
CA ARG A 50 -1.86 -7.20 2.76
C ARG A 50 -0.43 -7.73 2.84
N PRO A 51 -0.02 -8.28 4.00
CA PRO A 51 1.22 -9.04 4.08
C PRO A 51 1.08 -10.37 3.33
N VAL A 52 2.09 -10.73 2.55
CA VAL A 52 2.25 -12.05 1.91
C VAL A 52 3.11 -12.94 2.80
N ASN A 53 4.19 -12.39 3.33
CA ASN A 53 5.10 -13.02 4.29
C ASN A 53 5.83 -11.91 5.10
N PRO A 54 6.69 -12.23 6.09
CA PRO A 54 7.33 -11.22 6.93
C PRO A 54 8.16 -10.15 6.19
N ASP A 55 8.63 -10.45 4.98
CA ASP A 55 9.46 -9.56 4.17
C ASP A 55 8.76 -9.10 2.87
N GLU A 56 7.46 -9.36 2.70
CA GLU A 56 6.76 -9.08 1.45
C GLU A 56 5.31 -8.68 1.69
N ILE A 57 4.90 -7.62 1.00
CA ILE A 57 3.51 -7.17 0.92
C ILE A 57 3.05 -7.21 -0.52
N GLU A 58 1.75 -7.29 -0.69
CA GLU A 58 1.11 -7.00 -1.97
C GLU A 58 0.03 -5.95 -1.79
N TYR A 59 -0.16 -5.14 -2.82
CA TYR A 59 -1.23 -4.16 -2.88
C TYR A 59 -1.92 -4.16 -4.23
N VAL A 60 -3.14 -3.61 -4.25
CA VAL A 60 -3.93 -3.40 -5.46
C VAL A 60 -4.79 -2.16 -5.28
N VAL A 61 -5.00 -1.41 -6.35
CA VAL A 61 -6.06 -0.39 -6.40
C VAL A 61 -7.36 -1.06 -6.81
N ALA A 62 -8.37 -0.93 -5.96
CA ALA A 62 -9.66 -1.56 -6.17
C ALA A 62 -10.78 -0.67 -5.65
N ARG A 63 -11.99 -0.95 -6.11
CA ARG A 63 -13.22 -0.47 -5.45
C ARG A 63 -13.97 -1.64 -4.83
N ARG A 64 -14.68 -1.37 -3.73
CA ARG A 64 -15.51 -2.39 -3.07
C ARG A 64 -16.89 -2.44 -3.74
N ASP A 65 -17.29 -3.62 -4.20
CA ASP A 65 -18.65 -3.90 -4.67
C ASP A 65 -19.28 -4.96 -3.76
N GLY A 66 -20.03 -4.49 -2.75
CA GLY A 66 -20.56 -5.35 -1.70
C GLY A 66 -19.45 -6.03 -0.88
N ASP A 67 -19.40 -7.36 -0.92
CA ASP A 67 -18.38 -8.19 -0.25
C ASP A 67 -17.18 -8.52 -1.17
N GLU A 68 -17.20 -8.08 -2.43
CA GLU A 68 -16.16 -8.32 -3.42
C GLU A 68 -15.31 -7.07 -3.69
N LEU A 69 -14.13 -7.29 -4.26
CA LEU A 69 -13.24 -6.22 -4.73
C LEU A 69 -13.15 -6.30 -6.24
N GLU A 70 -13.45 -5.18 -6.91
CA GLU A 70 -13.18 -5.01 -8.33
C GLU A 70 -11.81 -4.36 -8.49
N PHE A 71 -10.87 -5.08 -9.11
CA PHE A 71 -9.51 -4.61 -9.30
C PHE A 71 -9.46 -3.64 -10.47
N LEU A 72 -8.88 -2.46 -10.24
CA LEU A 72 -8.73 -1.41 -11.23
C LEU A 72 -7.32 -1.40 -11.83
N GLU A 73 -6.34 -1.92 -11.07
CA GLU A 73 -4.96 -2.12 -11.50
C GLU A 73 -4.52 -3.58 -11.25
N ASP A 74 -3.35 -3.94 -11.78
CA ASP A 74 -2.72 -5.22 -11.49
C ASP A 74 -2.27 -5.33 -10.02
N VAL A 75 -2.26 -6.54 -9.49
CA VAL A 75 -1.72 -6.79 -8.14
C VAL A 75 -0.20 -6.64 -8.16
N VAL A 76 0.31 -5.72 -7.34
CA VAL A 76 1.75 -5.45 -7.23
C VAL A 76 2.32 -6.10 -5.98
N ARG A 77 3.43 -6.84 -6.15
CA ARG A 77 4.18 -7.44 -5.03
C ARG A 77 5.47 -6.69 -4.76
N LYS A 78 5.74 -6.41 -3.48
CA LYS A 78 6.93 -5.68 -3.06
C LYS A 78 7.62 -6.37 -1.89
N LYS A 79 8.89 -6.69 -2.09
CA LYS A 79 9.80 -7.09 -1.03
C LYS A 79 10.20 -5.87 -0.19
N LEU A 80 10.08 -5.99 1.12
CA LEU A 80 10.50 -5.04 2.12
C LEU A 80 11.98 -5.28 2.46
N ALA A 81 12.80 -4.23 2.37
CA ALA A 81 14.25 -4.30 2.57
C ALA A 81 14.60 -4.68 4.01
#